data_AF-A0A9E6AT46-F1
#
_entry.id   AF-A0A9E6AT46-F1
#
_cell.length_a   1.000
_cell.length_b   1.000
_cell.length_c   1.000
_cell.angle_alpha   90.00
_cell.angle_beta   90.00
_cell.angle_gamma   90.00
#
_symmetry.space_group_name_H-M   'P 1'
#
loop_
_entity.id
_entity.type
_entity.pdbx_description
1 polymer ?
#
loop_
_entity_poly.entity_id
_entity_poly.type
_entity_poly.pdbx_seq_one_letter_code
_entity_poly.pdbx_strand_id
1 'polypeptide(L)'
;MELKYIIIYVDDVPNTVKFYEDAFGLTCRFMHESNQYAEMETGATALAFAVNDMAEMNGLAIMPNLKSATPAGWEICLVTDNIKKAYVKGRVKLYH
;
A
#
# COMPACT_ATOMS: atom_id res chain seq x y z
N MET A 1 -4.92 -21.37 -9.61
CA MET A 1 -3.95 -20.26 -9.51
C MET A 1 -4.60 -19.16 -8.67
N GLU A 2 -3.86 -18.52 -7.76
CA GLU A 2 -4.38 -17.54 -6.79
C GLU A 2 -3.42 -16.35 -6.71
N LEU A 3 -3.94 -15.11 -6.69
CA LEU A 3 -3.13 -13.90 -6.53
C LEU A 3 -2.93 -13.62 -5.03
N LYS A 4 -1.70 -13.76 -4.54
CA LYS A 4 -1.41 -13.60 -3.11
C LYS A 4 -1.16 -12.16 -2.70
N TYR A 5 -0.49 -11.37 -3.53
CA TYR A 5 -0.16 -9.99 -3.18
C TYR A 5 0.03 -9.09 -4.40
N ILE A 6 -0.06 -7.79 -4.13
CA ILE A 6 0.45 -6.70 -4.97
C ILE A 6 1.45 -5.93 -4.11
N ILE A 7 2.68 -5.70 -4.59
CA ILE A 7 3.69 -4.91 -3.88
C ILE A 7 3.83 -3.55 -4.58
N ILE A 8 3.76 -2.47 -3.81
CA ILE A 8 4.14 -1.13 -4.23
C ILE A 8 5.46 -0.76 -3.55
N TYR A 9 6.44 -0.36 -4.36
CA TYR A 9 7.72 0.13 -3.85
C TYR A 9 7.62 1.60 -3.44
N VAL A 10 8.11 1.90 -2.24
CA VAL A 10 7.98 3.21 -1.57
C VAL A 10 9.29 3.61 -0.89
N ASP A 11 9.45 4.89 -0.56
CA ASP A 11 10.63 5.38 0.16
C ASP A 11 10.60 5.00 1.65
N ASP A 12 9.41 4.94 2.25
CA ASP A 12 9.23 4.75 3.70
C ASP A 12 8.00 3.86 3.95
N VAL A 13 8.26 2.60 4.32
CA VAL A 13 7.21 1.60 4.55
C VAL A 13 6.38 1.93 5.80
N PRO A 14 6.94 2.22 6.99
CA PRO A 14 6.14 2.60 8.16
C PRO A 14 5.23 3.81 7.93
N ASN A 15 5.73 4.86 7.29
CA ASN A 15 4.91 6.03 6.99
C ASN A 15 3.82 5.72 5.96
N THR A 16 4.11 4.86 4.98
CA THR A 16 3.10 4.39 4.01
C THR A 16 2.02 3.56 4.70
N VAL A 17 2.39 2.60 5.54
CA VAL A 17 1.44 1.80 6.33
C VAL A 17 0.54 2.71 7.15
N LYS A 18 1.14 3.63 7.93
CA LYS A 18 0.40 4.62 8.72
C LYS A 18 -0.57 5.43 7.86
N PHE A 19 -0.14 5.87 6.68
CA PHE A 19 -1.02 6.58 5.75
C PHE A 19 -2.23 5.72 5.36
N TYR A 20 -2.06 4.46 4.99
CA TYR A 20 -3.19 3.60 4.60
C TYR A 20 -4.11 3.23 5.78
N GLU A 21 -3.56 3.05 6.99
CA GLU A 21 -4.36 2.87 8.20
C GLU A 21 -5.21 4.11 8.51
N ASP A 22 -4.59 5.29 8.45
CA ASP A 22 -5.25 6.56 8.75
C ASP A 22 -6.25 6.93 7.62
N ALA A 23 -5.87 6.78 6.35
CA ALA A 23 -6.66 7.22 5.19
C ALA A 23 -7.82 6.29 4.83
N PHE A 24 -7.68 4.99 5.04
CA PHE A 24 -8.66 3.99 4.57
C PHE A 24 -9.14 3.07 5.69
N GLY A 25 -8.59 3.18 6.90
CA GLY A 25 -8.95 2.32 8.03
C GLY A 25 -8.50 0.87 7.85
N LEU A 26 -7.54 0.60 6.95
CA LEU A 26 -6.90 -0.70 6.80
C LEU A 26 -6.11 -1.04 8.07
N THR A 27 -5.76 -2.31 8.22
CA THR A 27 -4.95 -2.80 9.33
C THR A 27 -3.63 -3.33 8.79
N CYS A 28 -2.51 -2.97 9.39
CA CYS A 28 -1.25 -3.66 9.13
C CYS A 28 -1.31 -5.10 9.66
N ARG A 29 -1.26 -6.08 8.76
CA ARG A 29 -1.25 -7.51 9.11
C ARG A 29 0.15 -7.98 9.51
N PHE A 30 1.18 -7.45 8.86
CA PHE A 30 2.56 -7.82 9.08
C PHE A 30 3.49 -6.64 8.81
N MET A 31 4.46 -6.44 9.70
CA MET A 31 5.58 -5.52 9.52
C MET A 31 6.87 -6.29 9.78
N HIS A 32 7.78 -6.27 8.82
CA HIS A 32 9.10 -6.87 9.00
C HIS A 32 9.95 -6.04 9.98
N GLU A 33 10.80 -6.67 10.78
CA GLU A 33 11.60 -6.01 11.83
C GLU A 33 12.55 -4.93 11.29
N SER A 34 12.98 -5.06 10.03
CA SER A 34 13.81 -4.05 9.36
C SER A 34 13.04 -2.80 8.94
N ASN A 35 11.70 -2.80 9.07
CA ASN A 35 10.80 -1.78 8.52
C ASN A 35 10.93 -1.59 7.00
N GLN A 36 11.44 -2.57 6.27
CA GLN A 36 11.61 -2.50 4.82
C GLN A 36 10.51 -3.22 4.03
N TYR A 37 9.61 -3.92 4.72
CA TYR A 37 8.51 -4.67 4.12
C TYR A 37 7.30 -4.73 5.06
N ALA A 38 6.10 -4.56 4.53
CA ALA A 38 4.86 -4.71 5.27
C ALA A 38 3.70 -5.20 4.38
N GLU A 39 2.68 -5.77 5.02
CA GLU A 39 1.44 -6.22 4.38
C GLU A 39 0.22 -5.65 5.11
N MET A 40 -0.72 -5.12 4.34
CA MET A 40 -2.04 -4.68 4.80
C MET A 40 -3.05 -5.82 4.69
N GLU A 41 -4.02 -5.84 5.60
CA GLU A 41 -5.17 -6.75 5.56
C GLU A 41 -6.22 -6.25 4.55
N THR A 42 -6.38 -6.98 3.45
CA THR A 42 -7.33 -6.70 2.34
C THR A 42 -8.10 -7.93 1.88
N GLY A 43 -8.19 -8.96 2.74
CA GLY A 43 -8.86 -10.23 2.45
C GLY A 43 -7.90 -11.28 1.90
N ALA A 44 -8.25 -11.90 0.78
CA ALA A 44 -7.46 -13.00 0.21
C ALA A 44 -6.14 -12.55 -0.43
N THR A 45 -6.09 -11.34 -0.99
CA THR A 45 -4.90 -10.77 -1.63
C THR A 45 -4.38 -9.63 -0.77
N ALA A 46 -3.11 -9.68 -0.39
CA ALA A 46 -2.46 -8.64 0.40
C ALA A 46 -2.06 -7.43 -0.46
N LEU A 47 -2.31 -6.23 0.06
CA LEU A 47 -1.61 -5.02 -0.39
C LEU A 47 -0.32 -4.88 0.41
N ALA A 48 0.82 -5.00 -0.25
CA ALA A 48 2.13 -4.98 0.38
C ALA A 48 2.96 -3.76 -0.05
N PHE A 49 3.90 -3.38 0.80
CA PHE A 49 4.84 -2.29 0.57
C PHE A 49 6.26 -2.78 0.82
N ALA A 50 7.20 -2.35 -0.02
CA ALA A 50 8.62 -2.62 0.15
C ALA A 50 9.43 -1.35 -0.13
N VAL A 51 10.59 -1.19 0.49
CA VAL A 51 11.48 -0.06 0.16
C VAL A 51 11.99 -0.18 -1.28
N ASN A 52 12.18 0.93 -1.96
CA ASN A 52 12.67 0.96 -3.35
C ASN A 52 13.95 0.12 -3.55
N ASP A 53 14.89 0.16 -2.60
CA ASP A 53 16.16 -0.60 -2.65
C ASP A 53 15.94 -2.13 -2.71
N MET A 54 14.84 -2.64 -2.16
CA MET A 54 14.52 -4.07 -2.25
C MET A 54 14.17 -4.50 -3.68
N ALA A 55 13.75 -3.59 -4.56
CA ALA A 55 13.53 -3.94 -5.95
C ALA A 55 14.84 -4.35 -6.63
N GLU A 56 15.90 -3.56 -6.44
CA GLU A 56 17.23 -3.86 -6.99
C GLU A 56 17.81 -5.14 -6.41
N MET A 57 17.70 -5.35 -5.10
CA MET A 57 18.12 -6.60 -4.45
C MET A 57 17.43 -7.85 -5.02
N ASN A 58 16.20 -7.69 -5.53
CA ASN A 58 15.43 -8.74 -6.19
C ASN A 58 15.62 -8.78 -7.71
N GLY A 59 16.57 -8.01 -8.26
CA GLY A 59 16.86 -7.95 -9.69
C GLY A 59 15.78 -7.26 -10.53
N LEU A 60 14.95 -6.42 -9.91
CA LEU A 60 13.89 -5.67 -10.58
C LEU A 60 14.36 -4.26 -10.92
N ALA A 61 14.27 -3.90 -12.20
CA ALA A 61 14.41 -2.52 -12.64
C ALA A 61 13.06 -1.82 -12.53
N ILE A 62 12.94 -0.88 -11.59
CA ILE A 62 11.72 -0.08 -11.39
C ILE A 62 12.03 1.40 -11.52
N MET A 63 11.02 2.19 -11.85
CA MET A 63 11.04 3.63 -11.64
C MET A 63 10.34 3.91 -10.30
N PRO A 64 11.04 4.46 -9.29
CA PRO A 64 10.42 4.83 -8.02
C PRO A 64 9.29 5.83 -8.22
N ASN A 65 8.25 5.75 -7.39
CA ASN A 65 7.18 6.76 -7.38
C ASN A 65 7.68 8.03 -6.69
N LEU A 66 7.94 9.08 -7.48
CA LEU A 66 8.39 10.38 -7.00
C LEU A 66 7.28 11.41 -7.12
N LYS A 67 7.14 12.29 -6.12
CA LYS A 67 6.15 13.39 -6.13
C LYS A 67 6.29 14.34 -7.31
N SER A 68 7.50 14.46 -7.86
CA SER A 68 7.83 15.34 -8.99
C SER A 68 7.70 14.67 -10.36
N ALA A 69 7.37 13.37 -10.40
CA ALA A 69 7.29 12.59 -11.63
C ALA A 69 5.86 12.11 -11.89
N THR A 70 5.63 11.61 -13.10
CA THR A 70 4.39 10.90 -13.43
C THR A 70 4.28 9.64 -12.57
N PRO A 71 3.14 9.41 -11.89
CA PRO A 71 2.93 8.19 -11.10
C PRO A 71 2.97 6.91 -11.95
N ALA A 72 3.34 5.79 -11.33
CA ALA A 72 3.23 4.48 -11.96
C ALA A 72 1.77 4.16 -12.35
N GLY A 73 1.60 3.50 -13.50
CA GLY A 73 0.28 3.22 -14.09
C GLY A 73 -0.44 2.02 -13.45
N TRP A 74 -0.90 2.16 -12.22
CA TRP A 74 -1.74 1.17 -11.54
C TRP A 74 -2.75 1.85 -10.60
N GLU A 75 -3.83 1.14 -10.29
CA GLU A 75 -4.89 1.60 -9.40
C GLU A 75 -5.29 0.47 -8.43
N ILE A 76 -5.68 0.85 -7.21
CA ILE A 76 -6.25 -0.08 -6.22
C ILE A 76 -7.67 0.37 -5.90
N CYS A 77 -8.62 -0.53 -6.10
CA CYS A 77 -10.01 -0.32 -5.73
C CYS A 77 -10.31 -1.03 -4.41
N LEU A 78 -10.63 -0.25 -3.37
CA LEU A 78 -11.08 -0.75 -2.08
C LEU A 78 -12.60 -0.62 -2.00
N VAL A 79 -13.30 -1.71 -1.68
CA VAL A 79 -14.75 -1.73 -1.49
C VAL A 79 -15.10 -1.95 -0.03
N THR A 80 -16.20 -1.35 0.42
CA THR A 80 -16.71 -1.53 1.78
C THR A 80 -18.22 -1.39 1.81
N ASP A 81 -18.88 -2.23 2.60
CA ASP A 81 -20.33 -2.13 2.84
C ASP A 81 -20.69 -0.99 3.83
N ASN A 82 -19.67 -0.37 4.46
CA ASN A 82 -19.86 0.66 5.48
C ASN A 82 -18.99 1.89 5.23
N ILE A 83 -19.41 2.70 4.25
CA ILE A 83 -18.72 3.94 3.88
C ILE A 83 -18.57 4.92 5.05
N LYS A 84 -19.54 4.97 5.98
CA LYS A 84 -19.49 5.86 7.14
C LYS A 84 -18.30 5.51 8.04
N LYS A 85 -18.08 4.22 8.31
CA LYS A 85 -16.94 3.76 9.11
C LYS A 85 -15.61 4.05 8.42
N ALA A 86 -15.55 3.94 7.10
CA ALA A 86 -14.36 4.28 6.32
C ALA A 86 -14.05 5.79 6.35
N TYR A 87 -15.08 6.65 6.22
CA TYR A 87 -14.94 8.12 6.25
C TYR A 87 -14.56 8.69 7.62
N VAL A 88 -14.97 8.06 8.74
CA VAL A 88 -14.64 8.57 10.07
C VAL A 88 -13.14 8.43 10.38
N LYS A 89 -12.43 7.51 9.72
CA LYS A 89 -10.97 7.37 9.84
C LYS A 89 -10.24 8.17 8.75
N GLY A 90 -10.70 8.12 7.51
CA GLY A 90 -10.01 8.64 6.33
C GLY A 90 -10.28 10.09 5.95
N ARG A 91 -9.23 10.89 5.73
CA ARG A 91 -9.31 12.23 5.09
C ARG A 91 -8.98 12.18 3.59
N VAL A 92 -9.50 11.21 2.84
CA VAL A 92 -9.24 11.09 1.39
C VAL A 92 -10.54 11.24 0.60
N LYS A 93 -10.45 12.01 -0.50
CA LYS A 93 -11.55 12.27 -1.43
C LYS A 93 -11.79 11.01 -2.28
N LEU A 94 -12.87 10.29 -2.03
CA LEU A 94 -13.31 9.18 -2.87
C LEU A 94 -14.19 9.74 -4.00
N TYR A 95 -13.91 9.34 -5.25
CA TYR A 95 -14.80 9.63 -6.38
C TYR A 95 -15.99 8.66 -6.27
N HIS A 96 -17.20 9.21 -6.26
CA HIS A 96 -18.47 8.47 -6.25
C HIS A 96 -19.08 8.57 -7.65
#